data_AF-A0A0D7NP60-F1
#
_entry.id   AF-A0A0D7NP60-F1
#
_cell.length_a   1.000
_cell.length_b   1.000
_cell.length_c   1.000
_cell.angle_alpha   90.00
_cell.angle_beta   90.00
_cell.angle_gamma   90.00
#
_symmetry.space_group_name_H-M   'P 1'
#
loop_
_entity.id
_entity.type
_entity.pdbx_description
1 polymer ?
#
loop_
_entity_poly.entity_id
_entity_poly.type
_entity_poly.pdbx_seq_one_letter_code
_entity_poly.pdbx_strand_id
1 'polypeptide(L)'
;MTAPIASAAGPSPIDELRQNFTVGGEPVPPNIFRDMGDGDLADSGSIIVTIDVKAATGSNLYADPIRRNSTWIAQSRASPGDKALTEEEAYRYIGMTANKLLVVTTSYSGGGSGVFYSLHVLTAEPVRAFDSEGKRYERLNVTTIRSVALGDRWNGDVRIDGNAILITTTGGLPAGQARKPSTMTIRAERP
;
A
#
# COMPACT_ATOMS: atom_id res chain seq x y z
N MET A 1 -3.62 -38.42 -31.60
CA MET A 1 -2.75 -37.58 -30.75
C MET A 1 -3.31 -36.18 -30.78
N THR A 2 -4.05 -35.79 -29.74
CA THR A 2 -4.65 -34.46 -29.61
C THR A 2 -3.70 -33.61 -28.78
N ALA A 3 -3.21 -32.50 -29.35
CA ALA A 3 -2.38 -31.54 -28.64
C ALA A 3 -3.15 -30.92 -27.46
N PRO A 4 -2.51 -30.65 -26.31
CA PRO A 4 -3.17 -29.96 -25.22
C PRO A 4 -3.44 -28.51 -25.64
N ILE A 5 -4.69 -28.10 -25.49
CA ILE A 5 -5.14 -26.72 -25.66
C ILE A 5 -4.43 -25.92 -24.56
N ALA A 6 -3.57 -24.98 -24.94
CA ALA A 6 -3.00 -24.03 -24.02
C ALA A 6 -4.15 -23.26 -23.35
N SER A 7 -4.40 -23.56 -22.07
CA SER A 7 -5.23 -22.68 -21.24
C SER A 7 -4.57 -21.31 -21.28
N ALA A 8 -5.33 -20.28 -21.66
CA ALA A 8 -4.87 -18.90 -21.56
C ALA A 8 -4.51 -18.67 -20.08
N ALA A 9 -3.22 -18.68 -19.77
CA ALA A 9 -2.74 -18.40 -18.44
C ALA A 9 -3.22 -16.99 -18.08
N GLY A 10 -3.98 -16.86 -16.99
CA GLY A 10 -4.30 -15.56 -16.43
C GLY A 10 -3.03 -14.74 -16.18
N PRO A 11 -3.15 -13.42 -15.96
CA PRO A 11 -1.99 -12.58 -15.68
C PRO A 11 -1.17 -13.19 -14.53
N SER A 12 0.16 -13.13 -14.64
CA SER A 12 1.02 -13.61 -13.56
C SER A 12 0.71 -12.84 -12.27
N PRO A 13 0.89 -13.42 -11.06
CA PRO A 13 0.56 -12.72 -9.81
C PRO A 13 1.22 -11.35 -9.67
N ILE A 14 2.43 -11.18 -10.24
CA ILE A 14 3.11 -9.89 -10.25
C ILE A 14 2.50 -8.90 -11.24
N ASP A 15 1.98 -9.36 -12.38
CA ASP A 15 1.30 -8.48 -13.33
C ASP A 15 -0.05 -8.04 -12.78
N GLU A 16 -0.78 -8.94 -12.10
CA GLU A 16 -2.00 -8.63 -11.39
C GLU A 16 -1.77 -7.54 -10.32
N LEU A 17 -0.77 -7.75 -9.46
CA LEU A 17 -0.37 -6.79 -8.43
C LEU A 17 0.00 -5.42 -9.03
N ARG A 18 0.74 -5.42 -10.15
CA ARG A 18 1.15 -4.18 -10.86
C ARG A 18 0.01 -3.47 -11.57
N GLN A 19 -1.09 -4.15 -11.86
CA GLN A 19 -2.22 -3.54 -12.57
C GLN A 19 -3.31 -3.06 -11.60
N ASN A 20 -3.59 -3.85 -10.56
CA ASN A 20 -4.76 -3.65 -9.72
C ASN A 20 -4.42 -3.55 -8.23
N PHE A 21 -3.18 -3.80 -7.85
CA PHE A 21 -2.77 -3.95 -6.45
C PHE A 21 -3.56 -5.06 -5.73
N THR A 22 -3.77 -6.18 -6.43
CA THR A 22 -4.48 -7.37 -5.97
C THR A 22 -3.59 -8.61 -6.09
N VAL A 23 -3.92 -9.65 -5.33
CA VAL A 23 -3.30 -10.98 -5.41
C VAL A 23 -4.42 -12.02 -5.42
N GLY A 24 -4.52 -12.80 -6.49
CA GLY A 24 -5.54 -13.85 -6.60
C GLY A 24 -6.96 -13.29 -6.70
N GLY A 25 -7.11 -12.06 -7.21
CA GLY A 25 -8.38 -11.34 -7.32
C GLY A 25 -8.79 -10.57 -6.06
N GLU A 26 -8.06 -10.74 -4.96
CA GLU A 26 -8.32 -10.06 -3.69
C GLU A 26 -7.42 -8.83 -3.52
N PRO A 27 -7.93 -7.71 -2.97
CA PRO A 27 -7.09 -6.57 -2.65
C PRO A 27 -6.03 -6.94 -1.63
N VAL A 28 -4.82 -6.42 -1.83
CA VAL A 28 -3.78 -6.48 -0.79
C VAL A 28 -4.34 -5.83 0.49
N PRO A 29 -4.21 -6.45 1.67
CA PRO A 29 -4.79 -5.92 2.90
C PRO A 29 -4.22 -4.54 3.26
N PRO A 30 -5.03 -3.51 3.55
CA PRO A 30 -4.53 -2.19 3.93
C PRO A 30 -3.58 -2.20 5.14
N ASN A 31 -3.85 -3.05 6.14
CA ASN A 31 -3.06 -3.11 7.37
C ASN A 31 -1.57 -3.47 7.15
N ILE A 32 -1.16 -3.92 5.96
CA ILE A 32 0.26 -4.05 5.65
C ILE A 32 1.01 -2.71 5.76
N PHE A 33 0.35 -1.59 5.45
CA PHE A 33 0.97 -0.26 5.50
C PHE A 33 1.17 0.24 6.92
N ARG A 34 0.25 -0.14 7.81
CA ARG A 34 0.42 0.06 9.26
C ARG A 34 1.73 -0.57 9.73
N ASP A 35 1.94 -1.84 9.42
CA ASP A 35 3.14 -2.58 9.81
C ASP A 35 4.39 -2.04 9.10
N MET A 36 4.24 -1.50 7.89
CA MET A 36 5.28 -0.76 7.19
C MET A 36 5.46 0.69 7.71
N GLY A 37 5.01 0.99 8.92
CA GLY A 37 5.35 2.20 9.66
C GLY A 37 4.25 3.27 9.72
N ASP A 38 3.17 3.17 8.94
CA ASP A 38 2.10 4.19 9.01
C ASP A 38 1.37 4.17 10.36
N GLY A 39 1.37 3.04 11.06
CA GLY A 39 0.75 2.89 12.39
C GLY A 39 1.58 3.42 13.56
N ASP A 40 2.90 3.56 13.37
CA ASP A 40 3.87 3.84 14.42
C ASP A 40 4.41 5.26 14.29
N LEU A 41 3.53 6.25 14.50
CA LEU A 41 3.83 7.68 14.34
C LEU A 41 4.95 8.21 15.26
N ALA A 42 5.36 7.43 16.27
CA ALA A 42 6.45 7.78 17.17
C ALA A 42 7.83 7.49 16.55
N ASP A 43 7.90 6.59 15.57
CA ASP A 43 9.14 6.21 14.92
C ASP A 43 9.40 7.08 13.69
N SER A 44 10.69 7.32 13.42
CA SER A 44 11.13 8.17 12.30
C SER A 44 11.30 7.42 10.98
N GLY A 45 11.12 6.09 10.99
CA GLY A 45 11.24 5.25 9.80
C GLY A 45 10.67 3.85 10.00
N SER A 46 10.30 3.23 8.89
CA SER A 46 9.73 1.88 8.86
C SER A 46 10.77 0.82 9.24
N ILE A 47 10.47 0.01 10.25
CA ILE A 47 11.31 -1.14 10.63
C ILE A 47 11.02 -2.31 9.69
N ILE A 48 9.75 -2.60 9.44
CA ILE A 48 9.32 -3.58 8.44
C ILE A 48 9.21 -2.86 7.11
N VAL A 49 10.10 -3.19 6.18
CA VAL A 49 10.13 -2.56 4.85
C VAL A 49 9.69 -3.49 3.73
N THR A 50 9.56 -4.79 3.99
CA THR A 50 9.16 -5.80 3.00
C THR A 50 8.13 -6.75 3.57
N ILE A 51 7.06 -6.99 2.82
CA ILE A 51 5.99 -7.94 3.15
C ILE A 51 5.78 -8.89 1.98
N ASP A 52 5.64 -10.19 2.28
CA ASP A 52 5.15 -11.18 1.32
C ASP A 52 3.64 -11.03 1.19
N VAL A 53 3.17 -10.28 0.19
CA VAL A 53 1.74 -9.96 0.04
C VAL A 53 0.91 -11.17 -0.33
N LYS A 54 1.53 -12.22 -0.89
CA LYS A 54 0.85 -13.48 -1.17
C LYS A 54 0.54 -14.25 0.11
N ALA A 55 1.43 -14.19 1.10
CA ALA A 55 1.18 -14.75 2.42
C ALA A 55 0.27 -13.85 3.27
N ALA A 56 0.33 -12.52 3.10
CA ALA A 56 -0.51 -11.57 3.83
C ALA A 56 -1.99 -11.68 3.44
N THR A 57 -2.28 -11.84 2.15
CA THR A 57 -3.63 -11.96 1.61
C THR A 57 -4.27 -13.26 2.09
N GLY A 58 -5.41 -13.17 2.78
CA GLY A 58 -6.09 -14.31 3.41
C GLY A 58 -5.47 -14.81 4.72
N SER A 59 -4.48 -14.12 5.28
CA SER A 59 -3.88 -14.51 6.57
C SER A 59 -4.76 -14.12 7.76
N ASN A 60 -4.62 -14.87 8.86
CA ASN A 60 -5.23 -14.50 10.15
C ASN A 60 -4.72 -13.16 10.70
N LEU A 61 -3.49 -12.74 10.34
CA LEU A 61 -2.91 -11.49 10.79
C LEU A 61 -3.65 -10.26 10.23
N TYR A 62 -4.18 -10.38 9.00
CA TYR A 62 -4.88 -9.30 8.30
C TYR A 62 -6.33 -9.69 7.94
N ALA A 63 -6.98 -10.48 8.80
CA ALA A 63 -8.31 -11.06 8.54
C ALA A 63 -9.48 -10.09 8.76
N ASP A 64 -9.23 -8.87 9.26
CA ASP A 64 -10.29 -7.88 9.48
C ASP A 64 -11.00 -7.53 8.16
N PRO A 65 -12.31 -7.20 8.19
CA PRO A 65 -13.06 -6.94 6.96
C PRO A 65 -12.48 -5.79 6.11
N ILE A 66 -12.23 -6.07 4.84
CA ILE A 66 -11.82 -5.07 3.85
C ILE A 66 -13.06 -4.47 3.18
N ARG A 67 -13.12 -3.14 3.10
CA ARG A 67 -14.20 -2.39 2.45
C ARG A 67 -13.67 -1.57 1.28
N ARG A 68 -14.46 -1.49 0.21
CA ARG A 68 -14.15 -0.65 -0.95
C ARG A 68 -15.02 0.60 -0.95
N ASN A 69 -14.40 1.75 -0.75
CA ASN A 69 -15.03 3.05 -0.70
C ASN A 69 -14.58 3.85 -1.94
N SER A 70 -15.29 3.69 -3.06
CA SER A 70 -14.88 4.25 -4.35
C SER A 70 -13.48 3.74 -4.76
N THR A 71 -12.48 4.62 -4.87
CA THR A 71 -11.09 4.29 -5.19
C THR A 71 -10.27 3.83 -3.98
N TRP A 72 -10.81 3.94 -2.77
CA TRP A 72 -10.13 3.57 -1.53
C TRP A 72 -10.47 2.14 -1.11
N ILE A 73 -9.47 1.42 -0.63
CA ILE A 73 -9.59 0.13 0.04
C ILE A 73 -9.23 0.36 1.50
N ALA A 74 -10.16 0.07 2.42
CA ALA A 74 -10.03 0.36 3.84
C ALA A 74 -10.23 -0.89 4.68
N GLN A 75 -9.54 -0.96 5.81
CA GLN A 75 -9.63 -2.03 6.79
C GLN A 75 -9.60 -1.39 8.17
N SER A 76 -10.62 -1.69 8.98
CA SER A 76 -10.73 -1.16 10.34
C SER A 76 -10.58 -2.29 11.35
N ARG A 77 -9.92 -2.02 12.47
CA ARG A 77 -9.71 -2.97 13.57
C ARG A 77 -9.86 -2.30 14.93
N ALA A 78 -10.10 -3.08 15.98
CA ALA A 78 -10.09 -2.54 17.34
C ALA A 78 -8.66 -2.11 17.73
N SER A 79 -8.51 -0.96 18.41
CA SER A 79 -7.21 -0.56 18.93
C SER A 79 -6.74 -1.55 20.01
N PRO A 80 -5.46 -1.96 20.02
CA PRO A 80 -4.94 -2.87 21.04
C PRO A 80 -5.03 -2.32 22.47
N GLY A 81 -4.96 -1.00 22.63
CA GLY A 81 -4.95 -0.32 23.94
C GLY A 81 -6.33 0.05 24.46
N ASP A 82 -7.31 0.25 23.57
CA ASP A 82 -8.67 0.61 23.92
C ASP A 82 -9.66 0.04 22.90
N LYS A 83 -10.46 -0.93 23.32
CA LYS A 83 -11.46 -1.60 22.46
C LYS A 83 -12.62 -0.67 22.07
N ALA A 84 -12.79 0.48 22.73
CA ALA A 84 -13.74 1.50 22.32
C ALA A 84 -13.25 2.31 21.12
N LEU A 85 -11.93 2.30 20.85
CA LEU A 85 -11.33 2.97 19.72
C LEU A 85 -11.16 2.02 18.54
N THR A 86 -11.45 2.51 17.35
CA THR A 86 -11.25 1.79 16.09
C THR A 86 -10.11 2.45 15.34
N GLU A 87 -9.10 1.65 15.02
CA GLU A 87 -8.05 2.05 14.08
C GLU A 87 -8.53 1.75 12.67
N GLU A 88 -8.22 2.63 11.71
CA GLU A 88 -8.50 2.43 10.30
C GLU A 88 -7.25 2.69 9.48
N GLU A 89 -6.92 1.74 8.61
CA GLU A 89 -5.91 1.87 7.58
C GLU A 89 -6.61 1.79 6.22
N ALA A 90 -6.27 2.68 5.31
CA ALA A 90 -6.80 2.65 3.96
C ALA A 90 -5.75 3.04 2.95
N TYR A 91 -5.92 2.57 1.72
CA TYR A 91 -5.08 3.00 0.62
C TYR A 91 -5.85 3.23 -0.66
N ARG A 92 -5.24 4.01 -1.55
CA ARG A 92 -5.61 4.20 -2.94
C ARG A 92 -4.39 3.89 -3.80
N TYR A 93 -4.51 2.86 -4.63
CA TYR A 93 -3.50 2.56 -5.64
C TYR A 93 -3.57 3.59 -6.77
N ILE A 94 -2.46 4.29 -7.01
CA ILE A 94 -2.37 5.33 -8.04
C ILE A 94 -1.97 4.72 -9.39
N GLY A 95 -1.08 3.74 -9.35
CA GLY A 95 -0.58 3.07 -10.55
C GLY A 95 0.90 2.72 -10.45
N MET A 96 1.52 2.59 -11.61
CA MET A 96 2.90 2.15 -11.75
C MET A 96 3.70 3.14 -12.61
N THR A 97 4.93 3.44 -12.20
CA THR A 97 5.89 4.23 -12.98
C THR A 97 6.44 3.43 -14.17
N ALA A 98 7.11 4.10 -15.12
CA ALA A 98 7.72 3.44 -16.27
C ALA A 98 8.81 2.41 -15.89
N ASN A 99 9.51 2.62 -14.77
CA ASN A 99 10.47 1.68 -14.19
C ASN A 99 9.86 0.64 -13.23
N LYS A 100 8.54 0.45 -13.30
CA LYS A 100 7.76 -0.59 -12.61
C LYS A 100 7.72 -0.46 -11.08
N LEU A 101 7.83 0.76 -10.56
CA LEU A 101 7.58 1.04 -9.14
C LEU A 101 6.09 1.34 -8.93
N LEU A 102 5.52 0.77 -7.89
CA LEU A 102 4.11 0.96 -7.52
C LEU A 102 3.99 2.22 -6.69
N VAL A 103 2.93 2.99 -6.91
CA VAL A 103 2.65 4.22 -6.16
C VAL A 103 1.30 4.07 -5.47
N VAL A 104 1.31 4.25 -4.16
CA VAL A 104 0.14 4.10 -3.30
C VAL A 104 0.03 5.33 -2.39
N THR A 105 -1.17 5.88 -2.24
CA THR A 105 -1.48 6.82 -1.16
C THR A 105 -2.17 6.07 -0.05
N THR A 106 -1.71 6.21 1.19
CA THR A 106 -2.32 5.58 2.37
C THR A 106 -2.91 6.64 3.29
N SER A 107 -3.80 6.20 4.17
CA SER A 107 -4.34 6.99 5.26
C SER A 107 -4.52 6.12 6.51
N TYR A 108 -4.00 6.61 7.63
CA TYR A 108 -4.09 5.96 8.92
C TYR A 108 -4.83 6.83 9.94
N SER A 109 -5.76 6.23 10.68
CA SER A 109 -6.36 6.80 11.88
C SER A 109 -6.23 5.83 13.05
N GLY A 110 -5.54 6.23 14.12
CA GLY A 110 -5.36 5.42 15.33
C GLY A 110 -6.54 5.45 16.32
N GLY A 111 -7.74 5.86 15.87
CA GLY A 111 -8.91 6.05 16.73
C GLY A 111 -8.98 7.40 17.46
N GLY A 112 -7.93 8.22 17.37
CA GLY A 112 -7.97 9.63 17.75
C GLY A 112 -8.66 10.52 16.70
N SER A 113 -8.48 11.84 16.81
CA SER A 113 -9.07 12.78 15.85
C SER A 113 -8.24 12.93 14.56
N GLY A 114 -6.99 12.49 14.53
CA GLY A 114 -6.10 12.62 13.37
C GLY A 114 -6.35 11.58 12.28
N VAL A 115 -6.09 11.97 11.03
CA VAL A 115 -6.04 11.06 9.87
C VAL A 115 -4.80 11.40 9.07
N PHE A 116 -3.76 10.59 9.18
CA PHE A 116 -2.45 10.86 8.60
C PHE A 116 -2.31 10.20 7.25
N TYR A 117 -1.87 10.96 6.25
CA TYR A 117 -1.67 10.45 4.90
C TYR A 117 -0.19 10.31 4.59
N SER A 118 0.15 9.23 3.88
CA SER A 118 1.48 8.97 3.34
C SER A 118 1.39 8.63 1.85
N LEU A 119 2.48 8.90 1.12
CA LEU A 119 2.70 8.35 -0.21
C LEU A 119 3.82 7.34 -0.15
N HIS A 120 3.54 6.12 -0.57
CA HIS A 120 4.51 5.04 -0.67
C HIS A 120 4.88 4.79 -2.13
N VAL A 121 6.19 4.67 -2.37
CA VAL A 121 6.79 4.16 -3.62
C VAL A 121 7.37 2.80 -3.30
N LEU A 122 6.86 1.77 -3.97
CA LEU A 122 7.14 0.37 -3.67
C LEU A 122 7.78 -0.33 -4.87
N THR A 123 8.62 -1.33 -4.61
CA THR A 123 8.95 -2.35 -5.61
C THR A 123 8.17 -3.63 -5.30
N ALA A 124 7.96 -4.44 -6.33
CA ALA A 124 7.35 -5.77 -6.20
C ALA A 124 8.15 -6.78 -7.00
N GLU A 125 8.53 -7.88 -6.36
CA GLU A 125 9.41 -8.91 -6.92
C GLU A 125 8.99 -10.32 -6.47
N PRO A 126 8.96 -11.31 -7.40
CA PRO A 126 8.73 -12.69 -7.03
C PRO A 126 10.03 -13.26 -6.45
N VAL A 127 9.94 -13.93 -5.30
CA VAL A 127 11.11 -14.47 -4.60
C VAL A 127 10.88 -15.93 -4.25
N ARG A 128 11.88 -16.77 -4.52
CA ARG A 128 11.84 -18.17 -4.09
C ARG A 128 12.24 -18.28 -2.63
N ALA A 129 11.51 -19.08 -1.88
CA ALA A 129 11.77 -19.34 -0.47
C ALA A 129 11.56 -20.81 -0.13
N PHE A 130 11.90 -21.16 1.11
CA PHE A 130 11.64 -22.47 1.70
C PHE A 130 10.66 -22.29 2.85
N ASP A 131 9.70 -23.19 2.98
CA ASP A 131 8.85 -23.28 4.16
C ASP A 131 9.56 -23.99 5.32
N SER A 132 8.86 -24.21 6.43
CA SER A 132 9.40 -24.87 7.63
C SER A 132 9.84 -26.32 7.39
N GLU A 133 9.36 -26.95 6.31
CA GLU A 133 9.72 -28.34 5.94
C GLU A 133 10.81 -28.37 4.86
N GLY A 134 11.31 -27.21 4.42
CA GLY A 134 12.31 -27.10 3.36
C GLY A 134 11.74 -27.28 1.96
N LYS A 135 10.40 -27.25 1.79
CA LYS A 135 9.78 -27.27 0.47
C LYS A 135 9.85 -25.87 -0.15
N ARG A 136 10.19 -25.83 -1.44
CA ARG A 136 10.29 -24.58 -2.20
C ARG A 136 8.90 -24.02 -2.48
N TYR A 137 8.75 -22.72 -2.28
CA TYR A 137 7.58 -21.97 -2.71
C TYR A 137 7.97 -20.58 -3.22
N GLU A 138 7.02 -19.90 -3.85
CA GLU A 138 7.20 -18.55 -4.38
C GLU A 138 6.41 -17.55 -3.54
N ARG A 139 7.13 -16.52 -3.08
CA ARG A 139 6.65 -15.31 -2.42
C ARG A 139 6.43 -14.22 -3.45
N LEU A 140 5.59 -13.25 -3.11
CA LEU A 140 5.50 -11.99 -3.83
C LEU A 140 5.84 -10.88 -2.84
N ASN A 141 7.10 -10.44 -2.86
CA ASN A 141 7.58 -9.42 -1.93
C ASN A 141 7.22 -8.04 -2.45
N VAL A 142 6.58 -7.23 -1.62
CA VAL A 142 6.41 -5.79 -1.82
C VAL A 142 7.31 -5.08 -0.82
N THR A 143 8.15 -4.18 -1.31
CA THR A 143 9.14 -3.46 -0.50
C THR A 143 8.97 -1.96 -0.64
N THR A 144 8.89 -1.24 0.48
CA THR A 144 8.90 0.22 0.51
C THR A 144 10.28 0.75 0.16
N ILE A 145 10.39 1.45 -0.97
CA ILE A 145 11.62 2.12 -1.42
C ILE A 145 11.67 3.55 -0.89
N ARG A 146 10.52 4.21 -0.82
CA ARG A 146 10.38 5.57 -0.30
C ARG A 146 9.00 5.77 0.27
N SER A 147 8.91 6.37 1.44
CA SER A 147 7.66 6.91 1.98
C SER A 147 7.80 8.42 2.18
N VAL A 148 6.71 9.15 1.93
CA VAL A 148 6.63 10.60 2.13
C VAL A 148 5.35 10.93 2.88
N ALA A 149 5.51 11.49 4.08
CA ALA A 149 4.39 12.00 4.85
C ALA A 149 3.72 13.19 4.14
N LEU A 150 2.42 13.08 3.87
CA LEU A 150 1.60 14.14 3.28
C LEU A 150 0.92 15.00 4.36
N GLY A 151 0.72 14.41 5.54
CA GLY A 151 0.27 15.09 6.77
C GLY A 151 -1.17 14.76 7.15
N ASP A 152 -1.65 15.44 8.20
CA ASP A 152 -2.98 15.23 8.78
C ASP A 152 -4.09 15.84 7.92
N ARG A 153 -5.12 15.03 7.63
CA ARG A 153 -6.27 15.30 6.74
C ARG A 153 -5.85 15.89 5.40
N TRP A 154 -4.74 15.42 4.85
CA TRP A 154 -4.21 15.88 3.58
C TRP A 154 -5.30 15.83 2.50
N ASN A 155 -5.35 16.89 1.69
CA ASN A 155 -6.21 16.97 0.53
C ASN A 155 -5.37 17.39 -0.68
N GLY A 156 -5.51 16.66 -1.77
CA GLY A 156 -4.70 16.87 -2.97
C GLY A 156 -4.85 15.75 -3.98
N ASP A 157 -3.93 15.76 -4.95
CA ASP A 157 -3.88 14.78 -6.03
C ASP A 157 -2.47 14.25 -6.24
N VAL A 158 -2.38 13.00 -6.72
CA VAL A 158 -1.13 12.33 -7.05
C VAL A 158 -1.22 11.82 -8.48
N ARG A 159 -0.23 12.15 -9.30
CA ARG A 159 -0.13 11.71 -10.70
C ARG A 159 1.24 11.13 -10.99
N ILE A 160 1.27 10.17 -11.91
CA ILE A 160 2.49 9.55 -12.41
C ILE A 160 2.72 10.05 -13.84
N ASP A 161 3.92 10.54 -14.11
CA ASP A 161 4.41 10.93 -15.44
C ASP A 161 5.76 10.26 -15.71
N GLY A 162 5.74 9.13 -16.42
CA GLY A 162 6.92 8.28 -16.60
C GLY A 162 7.46 7.77 -15.26
N ASN A 163 8.62 8.30 -14.84
CA ASN A 163 9.24 8.01 -13.54
C ASN A 163 9.13 9.20 -12.56
N ALA A 164 8.39 10.25 -12.90
CA ALA A 164 8.07 11.33 -11.97
C ALA A 164 6.72 11.06 -11.29
N ILE A 165 6.64 11.40 -10.00
CA ILE A 165 5.42 11.42 -9.23
C ILE A 165 5.16 12.87 -8.85
N LEU A 166 4.05 13.41 -9.31
CA LEU A 166 3.61 14.78 -9.04
C LEU A 166 2.56 14.74 -7.93
N ILE A 167 2.80 15.49 -6.86
CA ILE A 167 1.91 15.59 -5.72
C ILE A 167 1.48 17.04 -5.62
N THR A 168 0.19 17.29 -5.82
CA THR A 168 -0.41 18.60 -5.63
C THR A 168 -1.18 18.59 -4.33
N THR A 169 -0.76 19.40 -3.37
CA THR A 169 -1.47 19.56 -2.09
C THR A 169 -2.33 20.83 -2.17
N THR A 170 -3.62 20.68 -1.91
CA THR A 170 -4.58 21.79 -1.92
C THR A 170 -5.15 22.09 -0.53
N GLY A 171 -4.91 21.22 0.45
CA GLY A 171 -5.37 21.41 1.82
C GLY A 171 -4.81 20.39 2.82
N GLY A 172 -5.22 20.53 4.07
CA GLY A 172 -4.78 19.73 5.22
C GLY A 172 -5.03 20.48 6.52
N LEU A 173 -4.99 19.79 7.66
CA LEU A 173 -5.02 20.45 8.96
C LEU A 173 -3.72 21.23 9.24
N PRO A 174 -3.80 22.30 10.07
CA PRO A 174 -4.95 22.69 10.90
C PRO A 174 -6.09 23.36 10.11
N ALA A 175 -7.32 23.01 10.47
CA ALA A 175 -8.53 23.63 9.94
C ALA A 175 -8.53 25.08 10.41
N GLY A 176 -8.54 26.01 9.44
CA GLY A 176 -8.54 27.45 9.71
C GLY A 176 -7.45 28.23 8.98
N GLN A 177 -6.46 27.56 8.38
CA GLN A 177 -5.57 28.19 7.41
C GLN A 177 -5.58 27.35 6.13
N ALA A 178 -6.09 27.92 5.04
CA ALA A 178 -5.95 27.30 3.74
C ALA A 178 -4.45 27.11 3.46
N ARG A 179 -3.96 25.87 3.50
CA ARG A 179 -2.59 25.55 3.08
C ARG A 179 -2.46 26.07 1.65
N LYS A 180 -1.54 26.99 1.40
CA LYS A 180 -1.31 27.49 0.04
C LYS A 180 -1.08 26.28 -0.85
N PRO A 181 -1.77 26.17 -2.00
CA PRO A 181 -1.55 25.06 -2.91
C PRO A 181 -0.06 24.92 -3.19
N SER A 182 0.47 23.73 -2.98
CA SER A 182 1.87 23.42 -3.21
C SER A 182 1.98 22.22 -4.13
N THR A 183 3.06 22.20 -4.90
CA THR A 183 3.36 21.09 -5.79
C THR A 183 4.74 20.57 -5.45
N MET A 184 4.84 19.26 -5.28
CA MET A 184 6.09 18.54 -5.07
C MET A 184 6.23 17.51 -6.18
N THR A 185 7.42 17.45 -6.77
CA THR A 185 7.76 16.42 -7.75
C THR A 185 8.82 15.51 -7.16
N ILE A 186 8.54 14.21 -7.18
CA ILE A 186 9.47 13.16 -6.76
C ILE A 186 9.91 12.40 -8.01
N ARG A 187 11.22 12.19 -8.17
CA ARG A 187 11.74 11.18 -9.09
C ARG A 187 11.68 9.82 -8.40
N ALA A 188 10.98 8.87 -9.00
CA ALA A 188 10.89 7.49 -8.56
C ALA A 188 12.07 6.72 -9.17
N GLU A 189 13.15 6.63 -8.39
CA GLU A 189 14.39 5.96 -8.79
C GLU A 189 14.52 4.63 -8.04
N ARG A 190 15.13 3.65 -8.70
CA ARG A 190 15.57 2.44 -8.01
C ARG A 190 16.91 2.76 -7.32
N PRO A 191 17.14 2.30 -6.09
CA PRO A 191 18.45 2.35 -5.46
C PRO A 191 19.54 1.67 -6.31
#